data_AF-A0A4Q3YJM2-F1
#
_entry.id   AF-A0A4Q3YJM2-F1
#
_cell.length_a   1.000
_cell.length_b   1.000
_cell.length_c   1.000
_cell.angle_alpha   90.00
_cell.angle_beta   90.00
_cell.angle_gamma   90.00
#
_symmetry.space_group_name_H-M   'P 1'
#
loop_
_entity.id
_entity.type
_entity.pdbx_description
1 polymer ?
#
loop_
_entity_poly.entity_id
_entity_poly.type
_entity_poly.pdbx_seq_one_letter_code
_entity_poly.pdbx_strand_id
1 'polypeptide(L)'
;MSNEAKSALLAIGVPFVGVLGGIVALSGSELTVLGFPILFAWLFLWMPLTSLCLHLAWKFFDRKDFEEAERNELAQAKTEIGDPT
;
A
#
# COMPACT_ATOMS: atom_id res chain seq x y z
N MET A 1 -6.44 10.59 -12.24
CA MET A 1 -5.79 9.30 -12.62
C MET A 1 -4.37 9.10 -12.07
N SER A 2 -3.67 10.11 -11.53
CA SER A 2 -2.27 9.94 -11.06
C SER A 2 -2.12 9.37 -9.64
N ASN A 3 -3.20 9.38 -8.85
CA ASN A 3 -3.17 9.09 -7.42
C ASN A 3 -3.36 7.58 -7.15
N GLU A 4 -4.43 7.01 -7.70
CA GLU A 4 -4.72 5.57 -7.78
C GLU A 4 -3.50 4.72 -8.17
N ALA A 5 -2.84 5.10 -9.27
CA ALA A 5 -1.71 4.36 -9.83
C ALA A 5 -0.48 4.38 -8.90
N LYS A 6 -0.27 5.47 -8.15
CA LYS A 6 0.81 5.59 -7.17
C LYS A 6 0.55 4.71 -5.95
N SER A 7 -0.71 4.63 -5.51
CA SER A 7 -1.12 3.75 -4.43
C SER A 7 -0.89 2.28 -4.79
N ALA A 8 -1.33 1.88 -6.00
CA ALA A 8 -1.09 0.53 -6.52
C ALA A 8 0.40 0.21 -6.69
N LEU A 9 1.20 1.16 -7.19
CA LEU A 9 2.66 1.03 -7.28
C LEU A 9 3.32 0.87 -5.92
N LEU A 10 2.84 1.55 -4.88
CA LEU A 10 3.37 1.40 -3.52
C LEU A 10 2.96 0.04 -2.92
N ALA A 11 1.70 -0.33 -3.07
CA ALA A 11 1.13 -1.56 -2.50
C ALA A 11 1.68 -2.84 -3.16
N ILE A 12 2.04 -2.79 -4.46
CA ILE A 12 2.51 -3.95 -5.21
C ILE A 12 4.01 -3.85 -5.52
N GLY A 13 4.49 -2.67 -5.91
CA GLY A 13 5.88 -2.47 -6.30
C GLY A 13 6.86 -2.65 -5.14
N VAL A 14 6.52 -2.14 -3.95
CA VAL A 14 7.36 -2.29 -2.75
C VAL A 14 7.54 -3.77 -2.35
N PRO A 15 6.47 -4.57 -2.16
CA PRO A 15 6.64 -5.98 -1.86
C PRO A 15 7.31 -6.77 -2.98
N PHE A 16 7.05 -6.46 -4.24
CA PHE A 16 7.69 -7.14 -5.36
C PHE A 16 9.22 -6.95 -5.37
N VAL A 17 9.68 -5.69 -5.31
CA VAL A 17 11.11 -5.36 -5.25
C VAL A 17 11.74 -5.90 -3.97
N GLY A 18 10.98 -5.88 -2.88
CA GLY A 18 11.37 -6.41 -1.58
C GLY A 18 11.69 -7.90 -1.54
N VAL A 19 10.77 -8.70 -2.10
CA VAL A 19 10.94 -10.15 -2.19
C VAL A 19 12.05 -10.50 -3.16
N LEU A 20 12.07 -9.90 -4.36
CA LEU A 20 13.14 -10.14 -5.34
C LEU A 20 14.51 -9.72 -4.83
N GLY A 21 14.62 -8.57 -4.18
CA GLY A 21 15.85 -8.09 -3.56
C GLY A 21 16.35 -9.07 -2.49
N GLY A 22 15.42 -9.59 -1.68
CA GLY A 22 15.71 -10.67 -0.73
C GLY A 22 16.28 -11.92 -1.39
N ILE A 23 15.62 -12.41 -2.44
CA ILE A 23 16.07 -13.58 -3.17
C ILE A 23 17.45 -13.35 -3.77
N VAL A 24 17.67 -12.24 -4.48
CA VAL A 24 18.96 -11.94 -5.12
C VAL A 24 20.08 -11.79 -4.08
N ALA A 25 19.81 -11.13 -2.95
CA ALA A 25 20.83 -10.88 -1.92
C ALA A 25 21.10 -12.10 -1.02
N LEU A 26 20.08 -12.90 -0.71
CA LEU A 26 20.15 -13.96 0.30
C LEU A 26 20.20 -15.38 -0.28
N SER A 27 19.95 -15.56 -1.59
CA SER A 27 19.97 -16.85 -2.30
C SER A 27 21.26 -17.64 -2.09
N GLY A 28 22.41 -16.97 -2.14
CA GLY A 28 23.72 -17.59 -1.96
C GLY A 28 24.25 -17.54 -0.52
N SER A 29 23.45 -17.10 0.45
CA SER A 29 23.92 -16.91 1.81
C SER A 29 23.80 -18.21 2.61
N GLU A 30 24.89 -18.66 3.24
CA GLU A 30 24.89 -19.82 4.15
C GLU A 30 24.35 -19.50 5.55
N LEU A 31 23.88 -18.26 5.75
CA LEU A 31 23.27 -17.85 7.01
C LEU A 31 21.97 -18.63 7.25
N THR A 32 21.88 -19.22 8.43
CA THR A 32 20.70 -19.95 8.88
C THR A 32 20.14 -19.33 10.15
N VAL A 33 18.81 -19.28 10.24
CA VAL A 33 18.06 -18.88 11.42
C VAL A 33 17.41 -20.14 11.97
N LEU A 34 17.82 -20.57 13.18
CA LEU A 34 17.33 -21.79 13.83
C LEU A 34 17.51 -23.07 12.97
N GLY A 35 18.53 -23.10 12.11
CA GLY A 35 18.79 -24.22 11.18
C GLY A 35 18.06 -24.13 9.84
N PHE A 36 17.23 -23.11 9.62
CA PHE A 36 16.58 -22.84 8.33
C PHE A 36 17.28 -21.73 7.55
N PRO A 37 17.30 -21.76 6.21
CA PRO A 37 17.84 -20.67 5.41
C PRO A 37 17.27 -19.30 5.79
N ILE A 38 18.13 -18.29 5.92
CA ILE A 38 17.74 -16.92 6.30
C ILE A 38 16.72 -16.30 5.34
N LEU A 39 16.66 -16.80 4.10
CA LEU A 39 15.65 -16.41 3.10
C LEU A 39 14.22 -16.60 3.62
N PHE A 40 13.96 -17.65 4.41
CA PHE A 40 12.64 -17.86 5.01
C PHE A 40 12.31 -16.81 6.06
N ALA A 41 13.27 -16.43 6.90
CA ALA A 41 13.08 -15.35 7.87
C ALA A 41 12.80 -14.01 7.16
N TRP A 42 13.48 -13.75 6.05
CA TRP A 42 13.21 -12.58 5.21
C TRP A 42 11.79 -12.59 4.62
N LEU A 43 11.34 -13.72 4.06
CA LEU A 43 9.97 -13.86 3.56
C LEU A 43 8.93 -13.67 4.68
N PHE A 44 9.19 -14.20 5.87
CA PHE A 44 8.33 -13.98 7.04
C PHE A 44 8.30 -12.51 7.47
N LEU A 45 9.42 -11.79 7.38
CA LEU A 45 9.48 -10.34 7.64
C LEU A 45 8.62 -9.56 6.63
N TRP A 46 8.53 -10.04 5.38
CA TRP A 46 7.67 -9.43 4.37
C TRP A 46 6.18 -9.56 4.67
N MET A 47 5.73 -10.56 5.43
CA MET A 47 4.30 -10.71 5.79
C MET A 47 3.71 -9.46 6.48
N PRO A 48 4.25 -9.00 7.63
CA PRO A 48 3.78 -7.77 8.25
C PRO A 48 4.11 -6.53 7.41
N LEU A 49 5.23 -6.53 6.68
CA LEU A 49 5.65 -5.38 5.87
C LEU A 49 4.71 -5.13 4.68
N THR A 50 4.19 -6.20 4.07
CA THR A 50 3.19 -6.14 3.00
C THR A 50 1.86 -5.60 3.55
N SER A 51 1.45 -6.08 4.73
CA SER A 51 0.27 -5.56 5.42
C SER A 51 0.42 -4.07 5.77
N LEU A 52 1.62 -3.66 6.21
CA LEU A 52 1.96 -2.26 6.46
C LEU A 52 1.96 -1.44 5.16
N CYS A 53 2.47 -1.98 4.05
CA CYS A 53 2.41 -1.31 2.74
C CYS A 53 0.97 -1.04 2.32
N LEU A 54 0.08 -2.01 2.50
CA LEU A 54 -1.35 -1.82 2.20
C LEU A 54 -1.99 -0.80 3.14
N HIS A 55 -1.66 -0.84 4.43
CA HIS A 55 -2.15 0.13 5.41
C HIS A 55 -1.67 1.56 5.11
N LEU A 56 -0.40 1.70 4.71
CA LEU A 56 0.18 2.98 4.32
C LEU A 56 -0.41 3.50 3.00
N ALA A 57 -0.63 2.61 2.02
CA ALA A 57 -1.31 2.96 0.78
C ALA A 57 -2.71 3.53 1.07
N TRP A 58 -3.47 2.87 1.95
CA TRP A 58 -4.77 3.35 2.38
C TRP A 58 -4.71 4.69 3.12
N LYS A 59 -3.78 4.84 4.08
CA LYS A 59 -3.62 6.06 4.87
C LYS A 59 -3.19 7.28 4.04
N PHE A 60 -2.36 7.09 3.01
CA PHE A 60 -1.81 8.19 2.22
C PHE A 60 -2.65 8.56 1.00
N PHE A 61 -3.28 7.58 0.34
CA PHE A 61 -4.03 7.81 -0.89
C PHE A 61 -5.53 7.82 -0.67
N ASP A 62 -6.09 6.77 -0.08
CA ASP A 62 -7.55 6.60 0.04
C ASP A 62 -8.20 7.71 0.88
N ARG A 63 -7.49 8.22 1.89
CA ARG A 63 -8.00 9.30 2.76
C ARG A 63 -8.28 10.60 2.00
N LYS A 64 -7.55 10.89 0.92
CA LYS A 64 -7.73 12.12 0.14
C LYS A 64 -8.92 12.02 -0.81
N ASP A 65 -9.07 10.86 -1.43
CA ASP A 65 -10.17 10.60 -2.36
C ASP A 65 -11.52 10.57 -1.60
N PHE A 66 -11.52 10.07 -0.36
CA PHE A 66 -12.70 10.12 0.53
C PHE A 66 -13.09 11.55 0.95
N GLU A 67 -12.12 12.39 1.33
CA GLU A 67 -12.36 13.81 1.67
C GLU A 67 -12.89 14.61 0.46
N GLU A 68 -12.42 14.31 -0.74
CA GLU A 68 -12.90 14.95 -1.97
C GLU A 68 -14.31 14.50 -2.35
N ALA A 69 -14.64 13.21 -2.17
CA ALA A 69 -15.98 12.68 -2.39
C ALA A 69 -17.01 13.32 -1.44
N GLU A 70 -16.72 13.38 -0.13
CA GLU A 70 -17.60 13.98 0.88
C GLU A 70 -17.83 15.48 0.60
N ARG A 71 -16.77 16.21 0.22
CA ARG A 71 -16.88 17.63 -0.17
C ARG A 71 -17.80 17.82 -1.38
N ASN A 72 -17.71 16.95 -2.38
CA ASN A 72 -18.54 17.03 -3.58
C ASN A 72 -20.00 16.70 -3.26
N GLU A 73 -20.27 15.70 -2.43
CA GLU A 73 -21.63 15.38 -1.97
C GLU A 73 -22.26 16.54 -1.19
N LEU A 74 -21.49 17.16 -0.28
CA LEU A 74 -21.94 18.35 0.46
C LEU A 74 -22.18 19.55 -0.47
N ALA A 75 -21.34 19.73 -1.50
CA ALA A 75 -21.52 20.78 -2.49
C ALA A 75 -22.78 20.53 -3.35
N GLN A 76 -23.05 19.28 -3.74
CA GLN A 76 -24.26 18.92 -4.48
C GLN A 76 -25.52 19.05 -3.65
N ALA A 77 -25.53 18.56 -2.41
CA ALA A 77 -26.64 18.73 -1.48
C ALA A 77 -26.94 20.22 -1.23
N LYS A 78 -25.90 21.06 -1.10
CA LYS A 78 -26.06 22.52 -0.98
C LYS A 78 -26.61 23.18 -2.24
N THR A 79 -26.35 22.60 -3.42
CA THR A 79 -26.86 23.11 -4.70
C THR A 79 -28.31 22.70 -4.92
N GLU A 80 -28.70 21.46 -4.54
CA GLU A 80 -30.09 20.99 -4.60
C GLU A 80 -31.00 21.67 -3.56
N ILE A 81 -30.50 21.94 -2.36
CA ILE A 81 -31.27 22.63 -1.30
C ILE A 81 -31.35 24.15 -1.56
N GLY A 82 -30.40 24.70 -2.32
CA GLY A 82 -30.30 26.13 -2.65
C GLY A 82 -31.13 26.57 -3.85
N ASP A 83 -31.90 25.69 -4.48
CA ASP A 83 -32.83 25.98 -5.57
C ASP A 83 -34.27 26.09 -5.02
N PRO A 84 -34.68 27.26 -4.48
CA PRO A 84 -36.10 27.60 -4.46
C PRO A 84 -36.43 28.00 -5.90
N THR A 85 -37.36 27.28 -6.51
CA THR A 85 -37.95 27.66 -7.80
C THR A 85 -38.38 29.13 -7.82
#